data_AF-A0A183ER19-F1
#
_entry.id   AF-A0A183ER19-F1
#
_cell.length_a   1.000
_cell.length_b   1.000
_cell.length_c   1.000
_cell.angle_alpha   90.00
_cell.angle_beta   90.00
_cell.angle_gamma   90.00
#
_symmetry.space_group_name_H-M   'P 1'
#
loop_
_entity.id
_entity.type
_entity.pdbx_description
1 polymer ?
#
loop_
_entity_poly.entity_id
_entity_poly.type
_entity_poly.pdbx_seq_one_letter_code
_entity_poly.pdbx_strand_id
1 'polypeptide(L)'
;MGREDKATWKSNYFIRIVELLEEYPKCFIVGVDNVGSKQMQEIRQAMRGHAEILMGKNTMIRKAIRGHLQTNPDLEKLLPHIVGNVGFVFTKEDLSDVRAKLLENRRGAPAKAGAIAPCD
;
A
#
# COMPACT_ATOMS: atom_id res chain seq x y z
N MET A 1 -11.69 -17.57 13.25
CA MET A 1 -10.24 -17.55 12.95
C MET A 1 -9.55 -17.06 14.21
N GLY A 2 -8.79 -17.94 14.87
CA GLY A 2 -8.29 -17.72 16.23
C GLY A 2 -7.42 -16.47 16.33
N ARG A 3 -7.44 -15.80 17.51
CA ARG A 3 -6.47 -14.74 17.81
C ARG A 3 -5.09 -15.39 17.85
N GLU A 4 -4.34 -15.28 16.76
CA GLU A 4 -2.90 -15.45 16.80
C GLU A 4 -2.31 -14.51 17.85
N ASP A 5 -1.23 -14.97 18.49
CA ASP A 5 -0.46 -14.12 19.39
C ASP A 5 0.01 -12.86 18.67
N LYS A 6 -0.07 -11.71 19.35
CA LYS A 6 0.30 -10.42 18.75
C LYS A 6 1.76 -10.41 18.26
N ALA A 7 2.62 -11.24 18.85
CA ALA A 7 4.01 -11.38 18.46
C ALA A 7 4.13 -12.14 17.13
N THR A 8 3.47 -13.29 16.99
CA THR A 8 3.49 -14.10 15.76
C THR A 8 2.88 -13.34 14.58
N TRP A 9 1.75 -12.64 14.80
CA TRP A 9 1.13 -11.80 13.77
C TRP A 9 2.08 -10.71 13.25
N LYS A 10 2.82 -10.04 14.14
CA LYS A 10 3.80 -9.02 13.74
C LYS A 10 4.95 -9.63 12.94
N SER A 11 5.47 -10.77 13.37
CA SER A 11 6.54 -11.47 12.65
C SER A 11 6.09 -11.89 11.25
N ASN A 12 4.91 -12.49 11.14
CA ASN A 12 4.32 -12.87 9.85
C ASN A 12 4.12 -11.66 8.93
N TYR A 13 3.66 -10.54 9.49
CA TYR A 13 3.50 -9.30 8.73
C TYR A 13 4.86 -8.73 8.25
N PHE A 14 5.91 -8.82 9.07
CA PHE A 14 7.27 -8.44 8.69
C PHE A 14 7.80 -9.29 7.53
N ILE A 15 7.66 -10.61 7.65
CA ILE A 15 8.07 -11.56 6.61
C ILE A 15 7.34 -11.23 5.31
N ARG A 16 6.02 -11.00 5.37
CA ARG A 16 5.23 -10.66 4.18
C ARG A 16 5.68 -9.37 3.49
N ILE A 17 6.06 -8.34 4.24
CA ILE A 17 6.60 -7.10 3.64
C ILE A 17 7.91 -7.37 2.92
N VAL A 18 8.81 -8.11 3.57
CA VAL A 18 10.13 -8.46 3.04
C VAL A 18 9.97 -9.23 1.74
N GLU A 19 9.15 -10.28 1.73
CA GLU A 19 8.83 -11.06 0.53
C GLU A 19 8.34 -10.18 -0.62
N LEU A 20 7.44 -9.23 -0.34
CA LEU A 20 6.91 -8.34 -1.38
C LEU A 20 7.95 -7.32 -1.89
N LEU A 21 8.84 -6.85 -1.03
CA LEU A 21 9.92 -5.94 -1.41
C LEU A 21 10.99 -6.64 -2.26
N GLU A 22 11.23 -7.93 -2.02
CA GLU A 22 12.18 -8.73 -2.80
C GLU A 22 11.56 -9.24 -4.11
N GLU A 23 10.28 -9.65 -4.08
CA GLU A 23 9.60 -10.22 -5.25
C GLU A 23 9.32 -9.17 -6.33
N TYR A 24 8.97 -7.94 -5.94
CA TYR A 24 8.50 -6.91 -6.85
C TYR A 24 9.52 -5.77 -6.98
N PRO A 25 10.10 -5.56 -8.17
CA PRO A 25 11.12 -4.51 -8.36
C PRO A 25 10.52 -3.09 -8.33
N LYS A 26 9.21 -2.95 -8.53
CA LYS A 26 8.51 -1.67 -8.64
C LYS A 26 7.38 -1.59 -7.60
N CYS A 27 7.24 -0.43 -6.97
CA CYS A 27 6.14 -0.16 -6.05
C CYS A 27 5.59 1.26 -6.19
N PHE A 28 4.29 1.42 -5.93
CA PHE A 28 3.65 2.72 -5.72
C PHE A 28 3.34 2.95 -4.25
N ILE A 29 3.52 4.19 -3.81
CA ILE A 29 2.94 4.70 -2.55
C ILE A 29 1.67 5.45 -2.91
N VAL A 30 0.55 5.00 -2.37
CA VAL A 30 -0.79 5.55 -2.66
C VAL A 30 -1.41 6.08 -1.38
N GLY A 31 -1.89 7.32 -1.41
CA GLY A 31 -2.73 7.86 -0.33
C GLY A 31 -4.14 7.28 -0.43
N VAL A 32 -4.65 6.72 0.66
CA VAL A 32 -5.96 6.03 0.71
C VAL A 32 -6.94 6.84 1.56
N ASP A 33 -6.94 8.15 1.40
CA ASP A 33 -7.88 9.03 2.10
C ASP A 33 -9.26 8.98 1.45
N ASN A 34 -10.31 8.92 2.27
CA ASN A 34 -11.71 8.92 1.83
C ASN A 34 -12.12 7.72 0.94
N VAL A 35 -11.36 6.63 0.94
CA VAL A 35 -11.73 5.39 0.21
C VAL A 35 -12.55 4.48 1.11
N GLY A 36 -13.73 4.09 0.65
CA GLY A 36 -14.59 3.14 1.36
C GLY A 36 -14.08 1.69 1.28
N SER A 37 -14.44 0.86 2.27
CA SER A 37 -14.03 -0.55 2.29
C SER A 37 -14.44 -1.33 1.04
N LYS A 38 -15.63 -1.04 0.49
CA LYS A 38 -16.13 -1.65 -0.76
C LYS A 38 -15.26 -1.25 -1.95
N GLN A 39 -14.88 0.01 -2.06
CA GLN A 39 -13.99 0.49 -3.14
C GLN A 39 -12.62 -0.19 -3.04
N MET A 40 -12.05 -0.31 -1.83
CA MET A 40 -10.79 -1.04 -1.66
C MET A 40 -10.90 -2.51 -2.05
N GLN A 41 -12.05 -3.15 -1.83
CA GLN A 41 -12.27 -4.54 -2.23
C GLN A 41 -12.38 -4.67 -3.75
N GLU A 42 -13.11 -3.77 -4.42
CA GLU A 42 -13.21 -3.70 -5.88
C GLU A 42 -11.83 -3.44 -6.51
N ILE A 43 -11.06 -2.48 -5.99
CA ILE A 43 -9.69 -2.19 -6.44
C ILE A 43 -8.79 -3.42 -6.26
N ARG A 44 -8.87 -4.09 -5.10
CA ARG A 44 -8.09 -5.33 -4.89
C ARG A 44 -8.48 -6.43 -5.86
N GLN A 45 -9.76 -6.56 -6.23
CA GLN A 45 -10.20 -7.55 -7.22
C GLN A 45 -9.71 -7.20 -8.62
N ALA A 46 -9.79 -5.94 -9.03
CA ALA A 46 -9.31 -5.47 -10.33
C ALA A 46 -7.78 -5.61 -10.49
N MET A 47 -7.05 -5.46 -9.37
CA MET A 47 -5.59 -5.54 -9.37
C MET A 47 -5.05 -6.98 -9.22
N ARG A 48 -5.91 -7.98 -8.93
CA ARG A 48 -5.47 -9.37 -8.83
C ARG A 48 -4.79 -9.83 -10.12
N GLY A 49 -3.61 -10.43 -9.97
CA GLY A 49 -2.78 -10.91 -11.09
C GLY A 49 -1.85 -9.86 -11.67
N HIS A 50 -2.15 -8.56 -11.50
CA HIS A 50 -1.33 -7.45 -12.00
C HIS A 50 -0.48 -6.80 -10.89
N ALA A 51 -1.03 -6.70 -9.68
CA ALA A 51 -0.37 -6.08 -8.55
C ALA A 51 -0.90 -6.58 -7.20
N GLU A 52 -0.04 -6.51 -6.17
CA GLU A 52 -0.42 -6.76 -4.80
C GLU A 52 -0.50 -5.47 -3.98
N ILE A 53 -1.61 -5.30 -3.25
CA ILE A 53 -1.85 -4.12 -2.42
C ILE A 53 -1.64 -4.48 -0.95
N LEU A 54 -0.63 -3.85 -0.34
CA LEU A 54 -0.33 -3.98 1.08
C LEU A 54 -0.72 -2.69 1.82
N MET A 55 -1.56 -2.85 2.85
CA MET A 55 -1.88 -1.79 3.81
C MET A 55 -1.33 -2.18 5.17
N GLY A 56 -0.80 -1.21 5.92
CA GLY A 56 -0.51 -1.45 7.34
C GLY A 56 0.05 -0.26 8.08
N LYS A 57 0.46 -0.51 9.32
CA LYS A 57 0.89 0.55 10.22
C LYS A 57 2.26 1.11 9.79
N ASN A 58 2.33 2.43 9.57
CA ASN A 58 3.53 3.13 9.12
C ASN A 58 4.77 2.79 9.97
N THR A 59 4.62 2.67 11.30
CA THR A 59 5.75 2.34 12.19
C THR A 59 6.32 0.94 11.92
N MET A 60 5.48 -0.03 11.56
CA MET A 60 5.94 -1.38 11.23
C MET A 60 6.60 -1.40 9.86
N ILE A 61 5.98 -0.75 8.88
CA ILE A 61 6.51 -0.68 7.51
C ILE A 61 7.88 0.01 7.49
N ARG A 62 8.01 1.17 8.16
CA ARG A 62 9.30 1.87 8.28
C ARG A 62 10.37 1.00 8.93
N LYS A 63 10.02 0.20 9.94
CA LYS A 63 10.99 -0.69 10.61
C LYS A 63 11.39 -1.86 9.70
N ALA A 64 10.48 -2.41 8.91
CA ALA A 64 10.79 -3.44 7.91
C ALA A 64 11.74 -2.91 6.83
N ILE A 65 11.42 -1.74 6.26
CA ILE A 65 12.27 -1.10 5.25
C ILE A 65 13.66 -0.79 5.80
N ARG A 66 13.75 -0.23 7.02
CA ARG A 66 15.04 0.05 7.67
C ARG A 66 15.88 -1.21 7.89
N GLY A 67 15.24 -2.34 8.21
CA GLY A 67 15.92 -3.62 8.32
C GLY A 67 16.52 -4.11 6.99
N HIS A 68 15.92 -3.71 5.87
CA HIS A 68 16.34 -4.11 4.52
C HIS A 68 17.20 -3.10 3.77
N LEU A 69 17.53 -1.96 4.38
CA LEU A 69 18.38 -0.93 3.77
C LEU A 69 19.77 -1.46 3.38
N GLN A 70 20.27 -2.50 4.05
CA GLN A 70 21.55 -3.11 3.71
C GLN A 70 21.54 -3.81 2.34
N THR A 71 20.39 -4.35 1.93
CA THR A 71 20.22 -5.04 0.65
C THR A 71 19.92 -4.04 -0.47
N ASN A 72 19.11 -3.02 -0.19
CA ASN A 72 18.74 -2.02 -1.17
C ASN A 72 18.71 -0.61 -0.56
N PRO A 73 19.77 0.19 -0.73
CA PRO A 73 19.87 1.51 -0.12
C PRO A 73 18.88 2.52 -0.71
N ASP A 74 18.35 2.28 -1.92
CA ASP A 74 17.37 3.17 -2.55
C ASP A 74 16.03 3.21 -1.81
N LEU A 75 15.74 2.21 -0.97
CA LEU A 75 14.53 2.18 -0.15
C LEU A 75 14.50 3.30 0.91
N GLU A 76 15.64 3.90 1.24
CA GLU A 76 15.69 5.03 2.17
C GLU A 76 14.88 6.22 1.67
N LYS A 77 14.86 6.44 0.35
CA LYS A 77 14.11 7.51 -0.31
C LYS A 77 12.60 7.36 -0.12
N LEU A 78 12.10 6.16 0.18
CA LEU A 78 10.68 5.92 0.42
C LEU A 78 10.23 6.35 1.81
N LEU A 79 11.11 6.31 2.82
CA LEU A 79 10.79 6.62 4.22
C LEU A 79 10.07 7.96 4.45
N PRO A 80 10.47 9.09 3.83
CA PRO A 80 9.79 10.37 4.02
C PRO A 80 8.36 10.39 3.45
N HIS A 81 8.03 9.52 2.49
CA HIS A 81 6.72 9.48 1.85
C HIS A 81 5.70 8.61 2.60
N ILE A 82 6.13 7.87 3.63
CA ILE A 82 5.24 7.00 4.43
C ILE A 82 4.59 7.81 5.55
N VAL A 83 3.68 8.73 5.20
CA VAL A 83 3.00 9.64 6.13
C VAL A 83 1.50 9.65 5.85
N GLY A 84 0.68 9.63 6.90
CA GLY A 84 -0.78 9.59 6.77
C GLY A 84 -1.31 8.18 6.49
N ASN A 85 -2.49 8.12 5.85
CA ASN A 85 -3.13 6.86 5.46
C ASN A 85 -2.60 6.40 4.10
N VAL A 86 -1.51 5.64 4.12
CA VAL A 86 -0.81 5.19 2.92
C VAL A 86 -0.93 3.69 2.70
N GLY A 87 -0.96 3.31 1.43
CA GLY A 87 -0.89 1.94 0.94
C GLY A 87 0.28 1.75 -0.01
N PHE A 88 0.77 0.52 -0.08
CA PHE A 88 1.77 0.10 -1.05
C PHE A 88 1.12 -0.76 -2.11
N VAL A 89 1.44 -0.50 -3.37
CA VAL A 89 1.02 -1.33 -4.51
C VAL A 89 2.26 -1.85 -5.19
N PHE A 90 2.51 -3.15 -5.09
CA PHE A 90 3.66 -3.85 -5.66
C PHE A 90 3.29 -4.43 -7.01
N THR A 91 4.13 -4.24 -8.02
CA THR A 91 3.86 -4.74 -9.38
C THR A 91 5.14 -5.09 -10.13
N LYS A 92 5.03 -6.06 -11.04
CA LYS A 92 6.10 -6.41 -12.01
C LYS A 92 5.84 -5.77 -13.38
N GLU A 93 4.63 -5.28 -13.61
CA GLU A 93 4.19 -4.69 -14.88
C GLU A 93 4.73 -3.26 -15.06
N ASP A 94 4.34 -2.62 -16.15
CA ASP A 94 4.68 -1.24 -16.41
C ASP A 94 3.88 -0.27 -15.54
N LEU A 95 4.60 0.75 -15.05
CA LEU A 95 4.07 1.74 -14.12
C LEU A 95 2.92 2.53 -14.76
N SER A 96 2.99 2.79 -16.06
CA SER A 96 1.97 3.53 -16.81
C SER A 96 0.63 2.79 -16.81
N ASP A 97 0.65 1.47 -17.06
CA ASP A 97 -0.56 0.66 -17.16
C ASP A 97 -1.21 0.47 -15.80
N VAL A 98 -0.40 0.20 -14.77
CA VAL A 98 -0.87 0.08 -13.39
C VAL A 98 -1.43 1.40 -12.89
N ARG A 99 -0.81 2.53 -13.25
CA ARG A 99 -1.33 3.87 -12.93
C ARG A 99 -2.66 4.13 -13.65
N ALA A 100 -2.81 3.74 -14.91
CA ALA A 100 -4.06 3.88 -15.65
C ALA A 100 -5.18 3.06 -14.99
N LYS A 101 -4.92 1.79 -14.64
CA LYS A 101 -5.87 0.92 -13.93
C LYS A 101 -6.26 1.47 -12.56
N LEU A 102 -5.31 2.05 -11.82
CA LEU A 102 -5.59 2.70 -10.53
C LEU A 102 -6.47 3.95 -10.70
N LEU A 103 -6.22 4.75 -11.73
CA LEU A 103 -6.98 5.97 -12.00
C LEU A 103 -8.38 5.69 -12.55
N GLU A 104 -8.54 4.66 -13.38
CA GLU A 104 -9.84 4.22 -13.91
C GLU A 104 -10.80 3.84 -12.77
N ASN A 105 -10.27 3.20 -11.73
CA ASN A 105 -11.03 2.80 -10.55
C ASN A 105 -11.20 3.91 -9.51
N ARG A 106 -10.73 5.14 -9.79
CA ARG A 106 -10.94 6.32 -8.92
C ARG A 106 -12.41 6.74 -8.99
N ARG A 107 -13.26 6.07 -8.22
CA ARG A 107 -14.66 6.46 -8.04
C ARG A 107 -14.74 7.72 -7.19
N GLY A 108 -15.44 8.74 -7.68
CA GLY A 108 -15.85 9.88 -6.86
C GLY A 108 -16.70 9.38 -5.70
N ALA A 109 -16.21 9.52 -4.46
CA ALA A 109 -17.04 9.37 -3.29
C ALA A 109 -17.77 10.71 -3.06
N PRO A 110 -19.07 10.71 -2.74
CA PRO A 110 -19.77 11.94 -2.38
C PRO A 110 -19.08 12.58 -1.16
N ALA A 111 -18.95 13.90 -1.17
CA ALA A 111 -18.33 14.63 -0.08
C ALA A 111 -19.10 14.35 1.22
N LYS A 112 -18.38 13.91 2.26
CA LYS A 112 -18.97 13.76 3.59
C LYS A 112 -19.12 15.13 4.24
N ALA A 113 -20.19 15.32 5.01
CA ALA A 113 -20.40 16.55 5.78
C ALA A 113 -19.16 16.83 6.66
N GLY A 114 -18.57 18.03 6.51
CA GLY A 114 -17.35 18.45 7.21
C GLY A 114 -16.03 18.11 6.51
N ALA A 115 -16.05 17.51 5.31
CA ALA A 115 -14.84 17.31 4.51
C ALA A 115 -14.42 18.60 3.79
N ILE A 116 -13.11 18.88 3.75
CA ILE A 116 -12.54 19.94 2.91
C ILE A 116 -12.70 19.50 1.45
N ALA A 117 -13.26 20.37 0.61
CA ALA A 117 -13.46 20.10 -0.80
C ALA A 117 -12.10 19.92 -1.51
N PRO A 118 -11.87 18.79 -2.20
CA PRO A 118 -10.61 18.54 -2.89
C PRO A 118 -10.54 19.21 -4.29
N CYS A 119 -11.68 19.59 -4.85
CA CYS A 119 -11.81 20.39 -6.07
C CYS A 119 -12.89 21.45 -5.82
N ASP A 120 -12.75 22.59 -6.50
CA ASP A 120 -13.72 23.69 -6.47
C ASP A 120 -15.09 23.28 -7.06
#